data_AF-A0A073JN90-F1
#
_entry.id   AF-A0A073JN90-F1
#
_cell.length_a   1.000
_cell.length_b   1.000
_cell.length_c   1.000
_cell.angle_alpha   90.00
_cell.angle_beta   90.00
_cell.angle_gamma   90.00
#
_symmetry.space_group_name_H-M   'P 1'
#
loop_
_entity.id
_entity.type
_entity.pdbx_description
1 polymer ?
#
loop_
_entity_poly.entity_id
_entity_poly.type
_entity_poly.pdbx_seq_one_letter_code
_entity_poly.pdbx_strand_id
1 'polypeptide(L)'
;MTQPMLNQASNYDAKNSYTFTFTYLGAEHTTTNTLSIREDGPGTKPVYEKDQVSLDKNHILPAKTLNNGTAYLAKVRVKLKEGYSEWSPEIKFTCYTTPRILFDTIDQHQFIYTNDVLMSAIYTQAQNEPVTSYQYTLYDQRHVALVKYPIRKPERNSPTRFSERVSNIKKGKLYYIGLKVVTEHGIIYEQLQEFTAQYITPSVSGIIQPTMNKDDGQIVVDLFLKQLLGTSARAYIPHRKNDNADNYTYWKDDYVFVPKENPLIYTKLAMAKASDWIGKFWVMNVQNGLFLDFSPAEDRGQHIKFYKHDDYITCEKEFGQIKSRTRSNVIKDLKLRPFYMFVYVKEYRVEIKIVPDQTFKDDDWNEELSKEELSQYGEITKETQQMIDAAEAKINAARQRLQQIHDEHWQQYITKVEQAISDARARILGQNELRDRVMEIDDQYWDYFENTEMINYWKELAKAERESEAKYEIYRTEYEQRINDTLSEIKSGAMTLDDGRLKLTQYSLVYSFILREVIDFNDTKLTLDGLQELYNDYLQKYK
;
A
#
# COMPACT_ATOMS: atom_id res chain seq x y z
N MET A 1 47.58 -32.60 -41.95
CA MET A 1 46.51 -32.98 -41.01
C MET A 1 45.53 -31.83 -40.89
N THR A 2 44.23 -32.06 -41.08
CA THR A 2 43.19 -31.03 -40.94
C THR A 2 42.94 -30.78 -39.46
N GLN A 3 42.99 -29.52 -39.03
CA GLN A 3 42.75 -29.10 -37.66
C GLN A 3 41.24 -28.89 -37.44
N PRO A 4 40.65 -29.34 -36.31
CA PRO A 4 39.27 -29.02 -35.99
C PRO A 4 39.11 -27.52 -35.65
N MET A 5 37.93 -26.98 -35.90
CA MET A 5 37.56 -25.62 -35.53
C MET A 5 36.43 -25.66 -34.50
N LEU A 6 36.72 -25.25 -33.27
CA LEU A 6 35.72 -25.08 -32.22
C LEU A 6 34.89 -23.83 -32.50
N ASN A 7 33.57 -23.94 -32.50
CA ASN A 7 32.71 -22.78 -32.68
C ASN A 7 32.76 -21.89 -31.43
N GLN A 8 32.65 -20.58 -31.61
CA GLN A 8 32.64 -19.63 -30.51
C GLN A 8 31.53 -19.98 -29.51
N ALA A 9 31.91 -20.15 -28.25
CA ALA A 9 30.96 -20.39 -27.17
C ALA A 9 30.37 -19.06 -26.70
N SER A 10 29.04 -19.02 -26.59
CA SER A 10 28.35 -17.92 -25.90
C SER A 10 28.59 -18.02 -24.40
N ASN A 11 28.56 -16.88 -23.72
CA ASN A 11 28.61 -16.86 -22.27
C ASN A 11 27.36 -17.54 -21.70
N TYR A 12 27.53 -18.34 -20.65
CA TYR A 12 26.46 -19.16 -20.07
C TYR A 12 26.66 -19.39 -18.56
N ASP A 13 25.62 -19.89 -17.90
CA ASP A 13 25.67 -20.23 -16.48
C ASP A 13 26.31 -21.61 -16.26
N ALA A 14 27.44 -21.63 -15.54
CA ALA A 14 28.18 -22.85 -15.24
C ALA A 14 27.39 -23.87 -14.40
N LYS A 15 26.27 -23.47 -13.77
CA LYS A 15 25.34 -24.40 -13.11
C LYS A 15 24.59 -25.28 -14.10
N ASN A 16 24.51 -24.89 -15.37
CA ASN A 16 23.86 -25.63 -16.43
C ASN A 16 24.90 -26.37 -17.30
N SER A 17 24.48 -27.45 -17.95
CA SER A 17 25.32 -28.12 -18.96
C SER A 17 25.43 -27.26 -20.21
N TYR A 18 26.55 -27.34 -20.92
CA TYR A 18 26.77 -26.59 -22.15
C TYR A 18 27.26 -27.50 -23.27
N THR A 19 26.73 -27.29 -24.48
CA THR A 19 27.09 -28.08 -25.66
C THR A 19 28.03 -27.28 -26.54
N PHE A 20 29.30 -27.66 -26.54
CA PHE A 20 30.28 -27.15 -27.49
C PHE A 20 30.09 -27.84 -28.84
N THR A 21 30.06 -27.07 -29.91
CA THR A 21 29.97 -27.59 -31.29
C THR A 21 31.25 -27.27 -32.03
N PHE A 22 31.67 -28.18 -32.92
CA PHE A 22 32.90 -27.97 -33.68
C PHE A 22 32.76 -28.50 -35.12
N THR A 23 33.56 -27.94 -36.01
CA THR A 23 33.66 -28.38 -37.39
C THR A 23 34.96 -29.14 -37.59
N TYR A 24 34.88 -30.29 -38.25
CA TYR A 24 36.03 -31.06 -38.69
C TYR A 24 35.80 -31.52 -40.13
N LEU A 25 36.76 -31.19 -41.00
CA LEU A 25 36.74 -31.44 -42.46
C LEU A 25 37.80 -32.48 -42.89
N GLY A 26 38.27 -33.33 -41.96
CA GLY A 26 39.15 -34.43 -42.34
C GLY A 26 38.44 -35.51 -43.13
N ALA A 27 39.20 -36.25 -43.95
CA ALA A 27 38.70 -37.37 -44.74
C ALA A 27 38.31 -38.59 -43.88
N GLU A 28 38.79 -38.66 -42.64
CA GLU A 28 38.48 -39.74 -41.70
C GLU A 28 37.21 -39.44 -40.90
N HIS A 29 36.30 -40.42 -40.87
CA HIS A 29 35.14 -40.40 -39.98
C HIS A 29 35.61 -40.57 -38.53
N THR A 30 35.41 -39.55 -37.71
CA THR A 30 35.72 -39.55 -36.28
C THR A 30 34.45 -39.40 -35.46
N THR A 31 34.31 -40.22 -34.42
CA THR A 31 33.15 -40.25 -33.51
C THR A 31 33.52 -39.86 -32.09
N THR A 32 34.81 -39.64 -31.80
CA THR A 32 35.31 -39.33 -30.46
C THR A 32 36.07 -38.02 -30.50
N ASN A 33 35.77 -37.13 -29.56
CA ASN A 33 36.42 -35.84 -29.41
C ASN A 33 36.85 -35.61 -27.97
N THR A 34 37.96 -34.89 -27.80
CA THR A 34 38.48 -34.44 -26.49
C THR A 34 38.27 -32.94 -26.39
N LEU A 35 37.60 -32.48 -25.34
CA LEU A 35 37.49 -31.07 -25.00
C LEU A 35 38.41 -30.78 -23.81
N SER A 36 39.26 -29.76 -23.93
CA SER A 36 40.12 -29.27 -22.86
C SER A 36 39.76 -27.81 -22.56
N ILE A 37 39.50 -27.50 -21.29
CA ILE A 37 39.13 -26.18 -20.78
C ILE A 37 40.08 -25.81 -19.65
N ARG A 38 40.64 -24.60 -19.70
CA ARG A 38 41.50 -24.04 -18.66
C ARG A 38 41.09 -22.60 -18.34
N GLU A 39 41.45 -22.11 -17.17
CA GLU A 39 41.23 -20.69 -16.82
C GLU A 39 42.12 -19.77 -17.67
N ASP A 40 41.64 -18.56 -17.96
CA ASP A 40 42.38 -17.56 -18.72
C ASP A 40 43.50 -16.93 -17.87
N GLY A 41 44.65 -17.61 -17.84
CA GLY A 41 45.85 -17.16 -17.14
C GLY A 41 47.12 -17.81 -17.67
N PRO A 42 48.29 -17.21 -17.44
CA PRO A 42 49.56 -17.79 -17.87
C PRO A 42 49.87 -19.08 -17.09
N GLY A 43 50.11 -20.18 -17.81
CA GLY A 43 50.50 -21.46 -17.22
C GLY A 43 49.39 -22.22 -16.47
N THR A 44 48.12 -21.85 -16.66
CA THR A 44 46.98 -22.53 -16.05
C THR A 44 46.82 -23.95 -16.60
N LYS A 45 46.57 -24.92 -15.71
CA LYS A 45 46.29 -26.31 -16.08
C LYS A 45 44.81 -26.47 -16.48
N PRO A 46 44.46 -27.48 -17.29
CA PRO A 46 43.06 -27.77 -17.62
C PRO A 46 42.25 -28.08 -16.37
N VAL A 47 41.13 -27.38 -16.19
CA VAL A 47 40.10 -27.67 -15.18
C VAL A 47 39.17 -28.79 -15.65
N TYR A 48 39.08 -28.98 -16.97
CA TYR A 48 38.34 -30.06 -17.60
C TYR A 48 39.13 -30.58 -18.79
N GLU A 49 39.35 -31.88 -18.86
CA GLU A 49 39.86 -32.55 -20.06
C GLU A 49 39.30 -33.97 -20.13
N LYS A 50 38.36 -34.20 -21.05
CA LYS A 50 37.73 -35.52 -21.21
C LYS A 50 37.42 -35.84 -22.66
N ASP A 51 37.43 -37.14 -22.95
CA ASP A 51 36.95 -37.71 -24.19
C ASP A 51 35.43 -37.95 -24.12
N GLN A 52 34.72 -37.62 -25.19
CA GLN A 52 33.31 -37.95 -25.36
C GLN A 52 33.06 -38.52 -26.76
N VAL A 53 32.22 -39.54 -26.82
CA VAL A 53 31.72 -40.09 -28.08
C VAL A 53 30.48 -39.29 -28.50
N SER A 54 30.52 -38.72 -29.70
CA SER A 54 29.40 -37.98 -30.29
C SER A 54 29.43 -38.09 -31.81
N LEU A 55 28.28 -38.41 -32.39
CA LEU A 55 28.07 -38.42 -33.84
C LEU A 55 27.80 -37.02 -34.40
N ASP A 56 27.25 -36.13 -33.58
CA ASP A 56 26.75 -34.81 -33.98
C ASP A 56 27.82 -33.70 -33.88
N LYS A 57 29.11 -34.06 -33.90
CA LYS A 57 30.26 -33.15 -33.76
C LYS A 57 30.08 -32.13 -32.62
N ASN A 58 29.66 -32.64 -31.47
CA ASN A 58 29.47 -31.86 -30.26
C ASN A 58 30.14 -32.51 -29.04
N HIS A 59 30.34 -31.71 -28.00
CA HIS A 59 30.84 -32.14 -26.70
C HIS A 59 29.96 -31.51 -25.62
N ILE A 60 29.46 -32.32 -24.69
CA ILE A 60 28.57 -31.85 -23.64
C ILE A 60 29.39 -31.69 -22.37
N LEU A 61 29.67 -30.46 -22.01
CA LEU A 61 30.27 -30.15 -20.72
C LEU A 61 29.20 -30.32 -19.62
N PRO A 62 29.43 -31.20 -18.63
CA PRO A 62 28.48 -31.39 -17.54
C PRO A 62 28.27 -30.11 -16.72
N ALA A 63 27.07 -29.96 -16.18
CA ALA A 63 26.74 -28.90 -15.23
C ALA A 63 27.71 -28.88 -14.04
N LYS A 64 27.98 -27.68 -13.49
CA LYS A 64 28.83 -27.44 -12.31
C LYS A 64 30.30 -27.86 -12.47
N THR A 65 30.77 -28.00 -13.71
CA THR A 65 32.19 -28.26 -13.98
C THR A 65 33.04 -27.00 -13.87
N LEU A 66 32.48 -25.84 -14.19
CA LEU A 66 33.15 -24.54 -14.17
C LEU A 66 32.56 -23.63 -13.08
N ASN A 67 33.23 -22.51 -12.81
CA ASN A 67 32.78 -21.50 -11.86
C ASN A 67 32.29 -20.24 -12.58
N ASN A 68 31.20 -19.66 -12.10
CA ASN A 68 30.71 -18.37 -12.61
C ASN A 68 31.60 -17.21 -12.12
N GLY A 69 31.83 -16.23 -12.99
CA GLY A 69 32.74 -15.11 -12.77
C GLY A 69 34.16 -15.32 -13.32
N THR A 70 34.46 -16.50 -13.87
CA THR A 70 35.78 -16.84 -14.39
C THR A 70 35.77 -16.90 -15.93
N ALA A 71 36.81 -16.33 -16.54
CA ALA A 71 37.08 -16.46 -17.97
C ALA A 71 37.87 -17.75 -18.25
N TYR A 72 37.47 -18.45 -19.30
CA TYR A 72 38.01 -19.74 -19.69
C TYR A 72 38.47 -19.74 -21.14
N LEU A 73 39.45 -20.59 -21.41
CA LEU A 73 39.94 -20.93 -22.74
C LEU A 73 39.63 -22.38 -23.02
N ALA A 74 38.93 -22.64 -24.13
CA ALA A 74 38.58 -23.99 -24.57
C ALA A 74 39.22 -24.33 -25.92
N LYS A 75 39.60 -25.59 -26.07
CA LYS A 75 40.06 -26.18 -27.33
C LYS A 75 39.60 -27.62 -27.46
N VAL A 76 39.44 -28.07 -28.70
CA VAL A 76 38.98 -29.42 -29.01
C VAL A 76 39.98 -30.14 -29.92
N ARG A 77 40.08 -31.46 -29.79
CA ARG A 77 40.74 -32.33 -30.75
C ARG A 77 39.88 -33.56 -31.02
N VAL A 78 40.09 -34.21 -32.16
CA VAL A 78 39.36 -35.44 -32.51
C VAL A 78 40.29 -36.64 -32.48
N LYS A 79 39.73 -37.81 -32.17
CA LYS A 79 40.47 -39.07 -32.20
C LYS A 79 40.45 -39.65 -33.62
N LEU A 80 41.63 -39.93 -34.15
CA LEU A 80 41.89 -40.52 -35.46
C LEU A 80 42.31 -41.98 -35.29
N LYS A 81 42.43 -42.73 -36.40
CA LYS A 81 42.88 -44.14 -36.33
C LYS A 81 44.31 -44.28 -35.78
N GLU A 82 45.17 -43.32 -36.08
CA GLU A 82 46.60 -43.34 -35.71
C GLU A 82 46.94 -42.45 -34.48
N GLY A 83 45.94 -41.88 -33.79
CA GLY A 83 46.19 -41.02 -32.63
C GLY A 83 45.15 -39.92 -32.47
N TYR A 84 45.60 -38.73 -32.06
CA TYR A 84 44.75 -37.55 -31.97
C TYR A 84 45.14 -36.53 -33.04
N SER A 85 44.17 -35.73 -33.48
CA SER A 85 44.46 -34.54 -34.28
C SER A 85 45.23 -33.51 -33.46
N GLU A 86 45.81 -32.53 -34.16
CA GLU A 86 46.20 -31.26 -33.54
C GLU A 86 44.99 -30.62 -32.83
N TRP A 87 45.27 -29.88 -31.76
CA TRP A 87 44.27 -29.09 -31.05
C TRP A 87 43.74 -27.97 -31.94
N SER A 88 42.46 -27.64 -31.81
CA SER A 88 41.91 -26.40 -32.37
C SER A 88 42.59 -25.16 -31.76
N PRO A 89 42.49 -23.99 -32.41
CA PRO A 89 42.75 -22.72 -31.74
C PRO A 89 41.91 -22.62 -30.47
N GLU A 90 42.45 -21.93 -29.45
CA GLU A 90 41.72 -21.68 -28.20
C GLU A 90 40.68 -20.59 -28.42
N ILE A 91 39.46 -20.81 -27.94
CA ILE A 91 38.40 -19.80 -27.87
C ILE A 91 38.26 -19.30 -26.44
N LYS A 92 37.94 -18.02 -26.28
CA LYS A 92 37.67 -17.40 -24.98
C LYS A 92 36.17 -17.27 -24.74
N PHE A 93 35.73 -17.65 -23.54
CA PHE A 93 34.36 -17.45 -23.07
C PHE A 93 34.36 -17.22 -21.55
N THR A 94 33.30 -16.66 -21.01
CA THR A 94 33.16 -16.40 -19.58
C THR A 94 31.87 -17.00 -19.07
N CYS A 95 31.91 -17.64 -17.90
CA CYS A 95 30.71 -18.15 -17.26
C CYS A 95 30.10 -17.08 -16.34
N TYR A 96 28.79 -16.87 -16.43
CA TYR A 96 28.07 -15.90 -15.60
C TYR A 96 26.79 -16.53 -15.05
N THR A 97 26.41 -16.16 -13.83
CA THR A 97 25.14 -16.62 -13.26
C THR A 97 23.95 -16.16 -14.10
N THR A 98 22.91 -16.99 -14.19
CA THR A 98 21.64 -16.60 -14.78
C THR A 98 21.10 -15.38 -14.04
N PRO A 99 20.85 -14.24 -14.73
CA PRO A 99 20.37 -13.04 -14.07
C PRO A 99 18.93 -13.20 -13.58
N ARG A 100 18.53 -12.34 -12.65
CA ARG A 100 17.17 -12.26 -12.13
C ARG A 100 16.60 -10.87 -12.34
N ILE A 101 15.37 -10.82 -12.86
CA ILE A 101 14.61 -9.58 -13.01
C ILE A 101 13.50 -9.57 -11.93
N LEU A 102 13.38 -8.47 -11.21
CA LEU A 102 12.36 -8.24 -10.19
C LEU A 102 11.50 -7.06 -10.62
N PHE A 103 10.24 -7.31 -10.96
CA PHE A 103 9.27 -6.25 -11.19
C PHE A 103 8.79 -5.74 -9.84
N ASP A 104 9.00 -4.46 -9.55
CA ASP A 104 8.67 -3.85 -8.25
C ASP A 104 7.40 -2.99 -8.29
N THR A 105 6.82 -2.83 -9.48
CA THR A 105 5.55 -2.11 -9.67
C THR A 105 4.33 -3.02 -9.60
N ILE A 106 4.55 -4.34 -9.61
CA ILE A 106 3.52 -5.37 -9.51
C ILE A 106 3.52 -5.85 -8.05
N ASP A 107 2.36 -5.84 -7.41
CA ASP A 107 2.25 -6.26 -6.01
C ASP A 107 2.42 -7.79 -5.84
N GLN A 108 2.39 -8.26 -4.59
CA GLN A 108 2.54 -9.69 -4.28
C GLN A 108 1.39 -10.56 -4.81
N HIS A 109 0.22 -9.98 -5.05
CA HIS A 109 -0.95 -10.63 -5.63
C HIS A 109 -1.03 -10.46 -7.16
N GLN A 110 0.04 -9.95 -7.77
CA GLN A 110 0.14 -9.72 -9.21
C GLN A 110 -0.85 -8.67 -9.74
N PHE A 111 -1.18 -7.67 -8.95
CA PHE A 111 -2.07 -6.57 -9.32
C PHE A 111 -1.32 -5.27 -9.60
N ILE A 112 -1.92 -4.48 -10.49
CA ILE A 112 -1.63 -3.05 -10.65
C ILE A 112 -2.92 -2.26 -10.50
N TYR A 113 -2.84 -1.09 -9.88
CA TYR A 113 -4.03 -0.29 -9.50
C TYR A 113 -4.27 0.93 -10.38
N THR A 114 -3.78 0.93 -11.61
CA THR A 114 -3.95 2.01 -12.59
C THR A 114 -4.06 1.44 -14.01
N ASN A 115 -4.66 2.21 -14.94
CA ASN A 115 -4.68 1.90 -16.37
C ASN A 115 -3.43 2.38 -17.11
N ASP A 116 -2.62 3.20 -16.45
CA ASP A 116 -1.41 3.80 -16.97
C ASP A 116 -0.33 3.82 -15.87
N VAL A 117 0.67 2.96 -16.03
CA VAL A 117 1.67 2.64 -15.02
C VAL A 117 3.07 2.85 -15.57
N LEU A 118 3.95 3.45 -14.77
CA LEU A 118 5.38 3.40 -15.06
C LEU A 118 5.91 2.06 -14.56
N MET A 119 5.93 1.05 -15.42
CA MET A 119 6.43 -0.27 -15.08
C MET A 119 7.92 -0.19 -14.81
N SER A 120 8.36 -0.66 -13.65
CA SER A 120 9.75 -0.68 -13.22
C SER A 120 10.19 -2.10 -12.90
N ALA A 121 11.44 -2.41 -13.23
CA ALA A 121 12.07 -3.66 -12.87
C ALA A 121 13.55 -3.45 -12.51
N ILE A 122 14.04 -4.32 -11.64
CA ILE A 122 15.40 -4.33 -11.14
C ILE A 122 16.10 -5.57 -11.67
N TYR A 123 17.24 -5.38 -12.34
CA TYR A 123 18.14 -6.43 -12.76
C TYR A 123 19.17 -6.73 -11.68
N THR A 124 19.36 -8.00 -11.38
CA THR A 124 20.34 -8.48 -10.41
C THR A 124 21.07 -9.71 -10.93
N GLN A 125 22.38 -9.76 -10.72
CA GLN A 125 23.23 -10.89 -11.09
C GLN A 125 24.47 -10.87 -10.18
N ALA A 126 24.97 -12.04 -9.77
CA ALA A 126 26.06 -12.12 -8.79
C ALA A 126 27.38 -11.45 -9.25
N GLN A 127 27.61 -11.38 -10.56
CA GLN A 127 28.81 -10.79 -11.15
C GLN A 127 28.63 -9.30 -11.52
N ASN A 128 27.46 -8.71 -11.25
CA ASN A 128 27.14 -7.31 -11.56
C ASN A 128 27.44 -6.91 -13.01
N GLU A 129 27.11 -7.77 -13.98
CA GLU A 129 27.41 -7.48 -15.37
C GLU A 129 26.61 -6.27 -15.88
N PRO A 130 27.26 -5.29 -16.55
CA PRO A 130 26.59 -4.13 -17.09
C PRO A 130 25.58 -4.50 -18.19
N VAL A 131 24.40 -3.90 -18.12
CA VAL A 131 23.38 -4.00 -19.18
C VAL A 131 23.66 -2.92 -20.24
N THR A 132 23.68 -3.31 -21.51
CA THR A 132 23.88 -2.38 -22.64
C THR A 132 22.56 -1.86 -23.17
N SER A 133 21.52 -2.71 -23.20
CA SER A 133 20.19 -2.35 -23.65
C SER A 133 19.11 -3.23 -23.02
N TYR A 134 17.90 -2.68 -22.95
CA TYR A 134 16.72 -3.42 -22.52
C TYR A 134 15.50 -3.06 -23.37
N GLN A 135 14.51 -3.95 -23.40
CA GLN A 135 13.25 -3.76 -24.13
C GLN A 135 12.10 -4.40 -23.37
N TYR A 136 11.05 -3.62 -23.14
CA TYR A 136 9.78 -4.13 -22.63
C TYR A 136 8.89 -4.62 -23.77
N THR A 137 8.11 -5.66 -23.51
CA THR A 137 7.04 -6.13 -24.39
C THR A 137 5.81 -6.48 -23.55
N LEU A 138 4.66 -5.89 -23.86
CA LEU A 138 3.38 -6.23 -23.25
C LEU A 138 2.70 -7.32 -24.08
N TYR A 139 2.21 -8.35 -23.41
CA TYR A 139 1.53 -9.51 -24.00
C TYR A 139 0.11 -9.65 -23.45
N ASP A 140 -0.77 -10.27 -24.22
CA ASP A 140 -2.10 -10.70 -23.77
C ASP A 140 -2.02 -12.02 -22.97
N GLN A 141 -3.17 -12.46 -22.44
CA GLN A 141 -3.30 -13.72 -21.72
C GLN A 141 -2.88 -14.98 -22.51
N ARG A 142 -2.75 -14.90 -23.84
CA ARG A 142 -2.32 -16.00 -24.72
C ARG A 142 -0.86 -15.85 -25.14
N HIS A 143 -0.10 -14.98 -24.46
CA HIS A 143 1.29 -14.64 -24.78
C HIS A 143 1.48 -14.03 -26.18
N VAL A 144 0.42 -13.43 -26.75
CA VAL A 144 0.53 -12.67 -28.00
C VAL A 144 1.00 -11.26 -27.67
N ALA A 145 2.07 -10.80 -28.32
CA ALA A 145 2.59 -9.46 -28.11
C ALA A 145 1.56 -8.41 -28.55
N LEU A 146 1.09 -7.60 -27.59
CA LEU A 146 0.18 -6.48 -27.81
C LEU A 146 0.97 -5.23 -28.22
N VAL A 147 2.04 -4.94 -27.47
CA VAL A 147 2.87 -3.75 -27.67
C VAL A 147 4.32 -4.13 -27.42
N LYS A 148 5.18 -3.80 -28.38
CA LYS A 148 6.63 -3.91 -28.24
C LYS A 148 7.23 -2.52 -28.13
N TYR A 149 7.83 -2.22 -26.98
CA TYR A 149 8.37 -0.89 -26.71
C TYR A 149 9.73 -0.69 -27.38
N PRO A 150 10.21 0.55 -27.58
CA PRO A 150 11.53 0.82 -28.13
C PRO A 150 12.65 0.20 -27.28
N ILE A 151 13.77 -0.12 -27.92
CA ILE A 151 14.98 -0.54 -27.21
C ILE A 151 15.55 0.69 -26.51
N ARG A 152 15.80 0.58 -25.21
CA ARG A 152 16.37 1.64 -24.38
C ARG A 152 17.76 1.26 -23.89
N LYS A 153 18.55 2.29 -23.57
CA LYS A 153 19.83 2.14 -22.86
C LYS A 153 19.61 2.43 -21.38
N PRO A 154 20.24 1.68 -20.45
CA PRO A 154 20.19 2.00 -19.02
C PRO A 154 20.66 3.42 -18.71
N GLU A 155 20.03 4.04 -17.72
CA GLU A 155 20.46 5.35 -17.26
C GLU A 155 21.77 5.26 -16.47
N ARG A 156 22.68 6.22 -16.65
CA ARG A 156 23.99 6.21 -15.97
C ARG A 156 23.87 6.18 -14.45
N ASN A 157 22.86 6.85 -13.91
CA ASN A 157 22.63 6.97 -12.47
C ASN A 157 21.88 5.77 -11.89
N SER A 158 21.31 4.91 -12.73
CA SER A 158 20.57 3.72 -12.32
C SER A 158 20.74 2.58 -13.34
N PRO A 159 21.95 2.02 -13.46
CA PRO A 159 22.29 1.08 -14.54
C PRO A 159 21.58 -0.28 -14.44
N THR A 160 20.97 -0.58 -13.30
CA THR A 160 20.28 -1.84 -13.00
C THR A 160 18.76 -1.70 -12.90
N ARG A 161 18.23 -0.48 -12.99
CA ARG A 161 16.79 -0.20 -12.91
C ARG A 161 16.29 0.22 -14.28
N PHE A 162 15.25 -0.47 -14.74
CA PHE A 162 14.65 -0.23 -16.04
C PHE A 162 13.21 0.18 -15.85
N SER A 163 12.74 1.10 -16.69
CA SER A 163 11.36 1.56 -16.62
C SER A 163 10.77 1.85 -17.99
N GLU A 164 9.47 1.62 -18.12
CA GLU A 164 8.70 1.93 -19.32
C GLU A 164 7.26 2.28 -18.96
N ARG A 165 6.70 3.28 -19.65
CA ARG A 165 5.30 3.68 -19.42
C ARG A 165 4.39 2.74 -20.19
N VAL A 166 3.61 1.93 -19.48
CA VAL A 166 2.63 1.00 -20.03
C VAL A 166 1.24 1.60 -19.82
N SER A 167 0.57 1.94 -20.92
CA SER A 167 -0.73 2.62 -20.92
C SER A 167 -1.84 1.76 -21.53
N ASN A 168 -3.08 2.21 -21.40
CA ASN A 168 -4.28 1.56 -21.96
C ASN A 168 -4.52 0.12 -21.46
N ILE A 169 -4.07 -0.17 -20.24
CA ILE A 169 -4.28 -1.47 -19.62
C ILE A 169 -5.73 -1.55 -19.15
N LYS A 170 -6.47 -2.58 -19.58
CA LYS A 170 -7.90 -2.74 -19.24
C LYS A 170 -8.09 -3.47 -17.91
N LYS A 171 -8.96 -2.93 -17.05
CA LYS A 171 -9.39 -3.54 -15.78
C LYS A 171 -9.86 -4.99 -16.00
N GLY A 172 -9.47 -5.88 -15.08
CA GLY A 172 -9.96 -7.26 -15.00
C GLY A 172 -9.42 -8.19 -16.09
N LYS A 173 -8.47 -7.72 -16.91
CA LYS A 173 -7.78 -8.57 -17.89
C LYS A 173 -6.41 -8.97 -17.38
N LEU A 174 -6.05 -10.23 -17.61
CA LEU A 174 -4.72 -10.77 -17.38
C LEU A 174 -3.78 -10.35 -18.52
N TYR A 175 -2.60 -9.85 -18.15
CA TYR A 175 -1.51 -9.48 -19.04
C TYR A 175 -0.21 -10.12 -18.58
N TYR A 176 0.75 -10.19 -19.50
CA TYR A 176 2.14 -10.50 -19.17
C TYR A 176 3.02 -9.34 -19.63
N ILE A 177 3.97 -8.92 -18.80
CA ILE A 177 5.01 -7.99 -19.20
C ILE A 177 6.33 -8.75 -19.29
N GLY A 178 6.95 -8.73 -20.46
CA GLY A 178 8.30 -9.26 -20.69
C GLY A 178 9.31 -8.14 -20.65
N LEU A 179 10.41 -8.37 -19.94
CA LEU A 179 11.61 -7.54 -20.00
C LEU A 179 12.76 -8.35 -20.56
N LYS A 180 13.24 -7.93 -21.73
CA LYS A 180 14.43 -8.48 -22.38
C LYS A 180 15.62 -7.57 -22.10
N VAL A 181 16.71 -8.13 -21.60
CA VAL A 181 17.97 -7.43 -21.33
C VAL A 181 19.09 -8.02 -22.19
N VAL A 182 20.01 -7.15 -22.59
CA VAL A 182 21.25 -7.51 -23.30
C VAL A 182 22.41 -6.91 -22.51
N THR A 183 23.35 -7.76 -22.09
CA THR A 183 24.54 -7.33 -21.33
C THR A 183 25.72 -6.99 -22.23
N GLU A 184 26.77 -6.39 -21.65
CA GLU A 184 28.00 -6.06 -22.36
C GLU A 184 28.70 -7.29 -22.94
N HIS A 185 28.69 -8.42 -22.23
CA HIS A 185 29.28 -9.66 -22.71
C HIS A 185 28.26 -10.57 -23.43
N GLY A 186 27.18 -9.98 -23.98
CA GLY A 186 26.30 -10.66 -24.93
C GLY A 186 25.32 -11.67 -24.32
N ILE A 187 25.06 -11.60 -23.00
CA ILE A 187 23.98 -12.37 -22.39
C ILE A 187 22.65 -11.74 -22.81
N ILE A 188 21.78 -12.56 -23.39
CA ILE A 188 20.41 -12.18 -23.71
C ILE A 188 19.49 -12.95 -22.77
N TYR A 189 18.77 -12.22 -21.92
CA TYR A 189 17.83 -12.81 -20.97
C TYR A 189 16.48 -12.11 -21.07
N GLU A 190 15.40 -12.88 -21.07
CA GLU A 190 14.03 -12.36 -21.05
C GLU A 190 13.27 -13.02 -19.91
N GLN A 191 12.59 -12.20 -19.11
CA GLN A 191 11.71 -12.66 -18.06
C GLN A 191 10.32 -12.07 -18.26
N LEU A 192 9.31 -12.94 -18.21
CA LEU A 192 7.90 -12.60 -18.25
C LEU A 192 7.36 -12.56 -16.81
N GLN A 193 6.57 -11.55 -16.51
CA GLN A 193 5.84 -11.43 -15.26
C GLN A 193 4.36 -11.22 -15.56
N GLU A 194 3.52 -12.04 -14.94
CA GLU A 194 2.06 -11.92 -15.05
C GLU A 194 1.53 -10.83 -14.11
N PHE A 195 0.49 -10.13 -14.56
CA PHE A 195 -0.24 -9.18 -13.74
C PHE A 195 -1.67 -8.93 -14.25
N THR A 196 -2.55 -8.49 -13.36
CA THR A 196 -3.93 -8.07 -13.67
C THR A 196 -4.16 -6.64 -13.22
N ALA A 197 -4.78 -5.82 -14.06
CA ALA A 197 -5.13 -4.46 -13.68
C ALA A 197 -6.44 -4.45 -12.86
N GLN A 198 -6.35 -3.98 -11.62
CA GLN A 198 -7.48 -3.77 -10.72
C GLN A 198 -7.52 -2.30 -10.31
N TYR A 199 -8.13 -1.46 -11.14
CA TYR A 199 -8.33 -0.05 -10.81
C TYR A 199 -9.81 0.31 -10.83
N ILE A 200 -10.18 1.29 -10.02
CA ILE A 200 -11.52 1.86 -10.04
C ILE A 200 -11.62 2.72 -11.30
N THR A 201 -12.52 2.34 -12.21
CA THR A 201 -12.86 3.21 -13.34
C THR A 201 -13.95 4.15 -12.86
N PRO A 202 -13.72 5.46 -12.79
CA PRO A 202 -14.76 6.39 -12.37
C PRO A 202 -15.90 6.34 -13.39
N SER A 203 -17.13 6.11 -12.92
CA SER A 203 -18.32 6.29 -13.73
C SER A 203 -18.64 7.79 -13.76
N VAL A 204 -18.48 8.41 -14.92
CA VAL A 204 -18.80 9.82 -15.10
C VAL A 204 -20.22 9.93 -15.65
N SER A 205 -21.10 10.60 -14.90
CA SER A 205 -22.38 11.11 -15.40
C SER A 205 -22.27 12.62 -15.54
N GLY A 206 -22.45 13.15 -16.75
CA GLY A 206 -22.33 14.58 -17.05
C GLY A 206 -23.54 15.10 -17.83
N ILE A 207 -23.78 16.40 -17.76
CA ILE A 207 -24.80 17.09 -18.57
C ILE A 207 -24.17 17.42 -19.93
N ILE A 208 -24.85 17.03 -21.01
CA ILE A 208 -24.52 17.41 -22.38
C ILE A 208 -25.31 18.67 -22.70
N GLN A 209 -24.63 19.79 -22.99
CA GLN A 209 -25.28 21.02 -23.44
C GLN A 209 -24.86 21.33 -24.88
N PRO A 210 -25.77 21.20 -25.86
CA PRO A 210 -25.50 21.67 -27.21
C PRO A 210 -25.67 23.19 -27.27
N THR A 211 -24.64 23.89 -27.74
CA THR A 211 -24.66 25.32 -28.05
C THR A 211 -24.58 25.52 -29.56
N MET A 212 -25.48 26.33 -30.12
CA MET A 212 -25.49 26.62 -31.56
C MET A 212 -24.54 27.77 -31.86
N ASN A 213 -23.47 27.50 -32.60
CA ASN A 213 -22.67 28.55 -33.22
C ASN A 213 -23.34 28.96 -34.54
N LYS A 214 -24.10 30.07 -34.48
CA LYS A 214 -24.92 30.56 -35.60
C LYS A 214 -24.10 31.10 -36.77
N ASP A 215 -22.86 31.53 -36.51
CA ASP A 215 -22.01 32.15 -37.53
C ASP A 215 -21.35 31.08 -38.43
N ASP A 216 -21.07 29.90 -37.88
CA ASP A 216 -20.43 28.79 -38.60
C ASP A 216 -21.39 27.63 -38.94
N GLY A 217 -22.67 27.73 -38.54
CA GLY A 217 -23.67 26.68 -38.79
C GLY A 217 -23.38 25.36 -38.07
N GLN A 218 -22.67 25.41 -36.94
CA GLN A 218 -22.25 24.22 -36.19
C GLN A 218 -22.98 24.12 -34.84
N ILE A 219 -23.22 22.89 -34.40
CA ILE A 219 -23.61 22.61 -33.02
C ILE A 219 -22.34 22.23 -32.26
N VAL A 220 -21.92 23.10 -31.36
CA VAL A 220 -20.84 22.83 -30.42
C VAL A 220 -21.42 22.03 -29.27
N VAL A 221 -20.82 20.90 -28.95
CA VAL A 221 -21.26 20.05 -27.84
C VAL A 221 -20.26 20.21 -26.71
N ASP A 222 -20.66 20.95 -25.68
CA ASP A 222 -19.85 21.16 -24.48
C ASP A 222 -20.08 20.01 -23.50
N LEU A 223 -19.03 19.21 -23.25
CA LEU A 223 -19.03 18.14 -22.26
C LEU A 223 -18.40 18.63 -20.95
N PHE A 224 -19.22 18.83 -19.93
CA PHE A 224 -18.73 19.20 -18.60
C PHE A 224 -18.35 17.95 -17.80
N LEU A 225 -17.09 17.54 -17.89
CA LEU A 225 -16.48 16.53 -17.03
C LEU A 225 -16.26 17.10 -15.63
N LYS A 226 -16.88 16.49 -14.60
CA LYS A 226 -16.56 16.84 -13.20
C LYS A 226 -16.69 15.62 -12.28
N GLN A 227 -15.56 15.03 -11.91
CA GLN A 227 -15.48 14.16 -10.74
C GLN A 227 -15.22 15.04 -9.51
N LEU A 228 -16.06 14.93 -8.49
CA LEU A 228 -15.83 15.57 -7.19
C LEU A 228 -15.26 14.53 -6.25
N LEU A 229 -13.96 14.58 -6.01
CA LEU A 229 -13.33 13.86 -4.91
C LEU A 229 -13.30 14.82 -3.72
N GLY A 230 -13.84 14.42 -2.58
CA GLY A 230 -13.72 15.20 -1.35
C GLY A 230 -12.28 15.13 -0.82
N THR A 231 -12.01 15.87 0.27
CA THR A 231 -10.84 15.60 1.14
C THR A 231 -11.29 14.93 2.43
N SER A 232 -10.57 13.88 2.88
CA SER A 232 -10.88 13.22 4.15
C SER A 232 -10.62 14.20 5.28
N ALA A 233 -11.61 14.46 6.15
CA ALA A 233 -11.40 15.18 7.40
C ALA A 233 -11.30 14.19 8.58
N ARG A 234 -10.61 13.06 8.41
CA ARG A 234 -10.55 12.01 9.46
C ARG A 234 -10.00 12.51 10.80
N ALA A 235 -10.65 12.04 11.87
CA ALA A 235 -10.09 12.07 13.22
C ALA A 235 -8.78 11.28 13.25
N TYR A 236 -7.75 11.89 13.83
CA TYR A 236 -6.41 11.33 14.02
C TYR A 236 -6.46 9.99 14.78
N ILE A 237 -5.85 8.93 14.21
CA ILE A 237 -5.68 7.62 14.86
C ILE A 237 -4.17 7.38 15.07
N PRO A 238 -3.67 7.39 16.31
CA PRO A 238 -2.27 7.09 16.58
C PRO A 238 -1.87 5.69 16.07
N HIS A 239 -0.69 5.59 15.45
CA HIS A 239 -0.02 4.35 14.98
C HIS A 239 -0.53 3.67 13.69
N ARG A 240 -1.36 4.33 12.88
CA ARG A 240 -1.65 3.84 11.53
C ARG A 240 -0.53 4.22 10.54
N LYS A 241 0.08 3.24 9.89
CA LYS A 241 1.22 3.43 8.96
C LYS A 241 0.92 4.24 7.68
N ASN A 242 -0.37 4.42 7.30
CA ASN A 242 -0.81 5.01 6.02
C ASN A 242 -1.89 6.10 6.20
N ASP A 243 -1.69 7.03 7.14
CA ASP A 243 -2.56 8.20 7.26
C ASP A 243 -2.16 9.25 6.20
N ASN A 244 -3.01 9.45 5.19
CA ASN A 244 -2.80 10.44 4.13
C ASN A 244 -4.13 11.17 3.87
N ALA A 245 -4.07 12.46 3.53
CA ALA A 245 -5.24 13.35 3.40
C ALA A 245 -6.28 12.88 2.37
N ASP A 246 -5.90 11.93 1.51
CA ASP A 246 -6.71 11.37 0.44
C ASP A 246 -7.28 9.96 0.78
N ASN A 247 -7.12 9.47 2.02
CA ASN A 247 -7.47 8.10 2.40
C ASN A 247 -8.91 7.96 2.96
N TYR A 248 -9.88 7.83 2.06
CA TYR A 248 -11.25 7.44 2.40
C TYR A 248 -11.37 5.94 2.62
N THR A 249 -12.16 5.54 3.62
CA THR A 249 -12.59 4.14 3.74
C THR A 249 -13.90 3.95 3.01
N TYR A 250 -13.92 2.92 2.19
CA TYR A 250 -15.09 2.52 1.42
C TYR A 250 -15.71 1.27 2.04
N TRP A 251 -17.04 1.17 1.98
CA TRP A 251 -17.75 -0.07 2.25
C TRP A 251 -18.09 -0.73 0.92
N LYS A 252 -17.67 -2.00 0.76
CA LYS A 252 -17.83 -2.80 -0.46
C LYS A 252 -17.35 -2.08 -1.74
N ASP A 253 -16.35 -1.21 -1.62
CA ASP A 253 -15.80 -0.38 -2.70
C ASP A 253 -16.78 0.57 -3.43
N ASP A 254 -18.02 0.70 -2.96
CA ASP A 254 -19.10 1.48 -3.61
C ASP A 254 -19.55 2.70 -2.78
N TYR A 255 -19.40 2.66 -1.46
CA TYR A 255 -19.88 3.72 -0.55
C TYR A 255 -18.72 4.35 0.23
N VAL A 256 -18.69 5.68 0.31
CA VAL A 256 -17.75 6.40 1.20
C VAL A 256 -18.32 6.40 2.62
N PHE A 257 -17.51 5.98 3.60
CA PHE A 257 -17.89 6.06 5.01
C PHE A 257 -17.86 7.51 5.51
N VAL A 258 -18.99 7.99 6.06
CA VAL A 258 -19.14 9.34 6.63
C VAL A 258 -19.40 9.23 8.14
N PRO A 259 -18.37 9.43 8.99
CA PRO A 259 -18.55 9.44 10.45
C PRO A 259 -19.42 10.61 10.92
N LYS A 260 -20.16 10.43 12.02
CA LYS A 260 -21.00 11.50 12.61
C LYS A 260 -20.20 12.76 12.94
N GLU A 261 -19.03 12.59 13.55
CA GLU A 261 -18.15 13.68 13.97
C GLU A 261 -17.28 14.23 12.82
N ASN A 262 -17.43 13.69 11.60
CA ASN A 262 -16.60 14.06 10.47
C ASN A 262 -17.40 13.99 9.15
N PRO A 263 -18.07 15.09 8.76
CA PRO A 263 -18.81 15.15 7.50
C PRO A 263 -17.88 15.01 6.31
N LEU A 264 -18.44 14.62 5.16
CA LEU A 264 -17.68 14.60 3.92
C LEU A 264 -17.53 16.03 3.39
N ILE A 265 -16.30 16.55 3.41
CA ILE A 265 -15.97 17.94 3.05
C ILE A 265 -15.33 18.03 1.65
N TYR A 266 -15.85 18.94 0.82
CA TYR A 266 -15.29 19.29 -0.48
C TYR A 266 -14.72 20.71 -0.45
N THR A 267 -13.39 20.82 -0.35
CA THR A 267 -12.69 22.09 -0.10
C THR A 267 -12.18 22.80 -1.36
N LYS A 268 -12.11 22.11 -2.51
CA LYS A 268 -11.55 22.63 -3.78
C LYS A 268 -12.56 22.73 -4.92
N LEU A 269 -13.82 23.01 -4.60
CA LEU A 269 -14.82 23.31 -5.60
C LEU A 269 -14.51 24.68 -6.23
N ALA A 270 -13.92 24.68 -7.43
CA ALA A 270 -13.69 25.91 -8.20
C ALA A 270 -14.97 26.77 -8.23
N MET A 271 -14.86 27.98 -7.69
CA MET A 271 -15.94 28.83 -7.17
C MET A 271 -17.05 29.25 -8.15
N ALA A 272 -16.93 28.94 -9.44
CA ALA A 272 -17.99 29.14 -10.43
C ALA A 272 -19.08 28.05 -10.41
N LYS A 273 -18.95 27.00 -9.57
CA LYS A 273 -19.77 25.77 -9.67
C LYS A 273 -20.58 25.42 -8.41
N ALA A 274 -20.67 26.32 -7.44
CA ALA A 274 -21.53 26.14 -6.26
C ALA A 274 -22.96 26.65 -6.50
N SER A 275 -23.27 27.14 -7.70
CA SER A 275 -24.63 27.35 -8.21
C SER A 275 -24.82 26.57 -9.51
N ASP A 276 -26.07 26.37 -9.91
CA ASP A 276 -26.47 25.87 -11.23
C ASP A 276 -26.02 24.43 -11.54
N TRP A 277 -26.32 23.52 -10.62
CA TRP A 277 -26.05 22.09 -10.77
C TRP A 277 -27.20 21.22 -10.26
N ILE A 278 -27.26 20.00 -10.79
CA ILE A 278 -28.16 18.93 -10.32
C ILE A 278 -27.28 17.77 -9.85
N GLY A 279 -27.61 17.17 -8.70
CA GLY A 279 -26.92 16.02 -8.16
C GLY A 279 -27.88 14.96 -7.65
N LYS A 280 -27.50 13.69 -7.83
CA LYS A 280 -28.15 12.53 -7.22
C LYS A 280 -27.14 11.87 -6.28
N PHE A 281 -27.51 11.70 -5.02
CA PHE A 281 -26.70 11.06 -3.99
C PHE A 281 -27.38 9.79 -3.51
N TRP A 282 -26.60 8.73 -3.28
CA TRP A 282 -27.05 7.48 -2.69
C TRP A 282 -26.58 7.50 -1.24
N VAL A 283 -27.52 7.43 -0.30
CA VAL A 283 -27.25 7.64 1.12
C VAL A 283 -27.79 6.46 1.91
N MET A 284 -26.96 5.86 2.76
CA MET A 284 -27.37 4.77 3.65
C MET A 284 -26.62 4.87 4.97
N ASN A 285 -27.28 4.48 6.06
CA ASN A 285 -26.68 4.41 7.40
C ASN A 285 -25.98 5.70 7.89
N VAL A 286 -26.43 6.87 7.42
CA VAL A 286 -25.90 8.16 7.85
C VAL A 286 -26.66 8.64 9.08
N GLN A 287 -25.93 8.94 10.16
CA GLN A 287 -26.50 9.44 11.42
C GLN A 287 -26.97 10.90 11.30
N ASN A 288 -27.82 11.33 12.23
CA ASN A 288 -28.30 12.72 12.24
C ASN A 288 -27.15 13.68 12.53
N GLY A 289 -27.12 14.80 11.80
CA GLY A 289 -26.03 15.77 11.85
C GLY A 289 -25.58 16.25 10.46
N LEU A 290 -24.53 17.06 10.44
CA LEU A 290 -23.86 17.49 9.22
C LEU A 290 -23.19 16.28 8.57
N PHE A 291 -23.47 16.00 7.31
CA PHE A 291 -22.89 14.84 6.63
C PHE A 291 -22.28 15.16 5.25
N LEU A 292 -22.69 16.26 4.61
CA LEU A 292 -22.04 16.78 3.41
C LEU A 292 -21.77 18.27 3.58
N ASP A 293 -20.53 18.67 3.32
CA ASP A 293 -20.10 20.06 3.36
C ASP A 293 -19.35 20.43 2.07
N PHE A 294 -19.93 21.35 1.30
CA PHE A 294 -19.27 21.97 0.15
C PHE A 294 -18.67 23.31 0.59
N SER A 295 -17.49 23.21 1.19
CA SER A 295 -16.75 24.35 1.75
C SER A 295 -16.09 25.21 0.67
N PRO A 296 -16.05 26.53 0.86
CA PRO A 296 -15.27 27.41 0.01
C PRO A 296 -13.76 27.15 0.17
N ALA A 297 -12.99 27.44 -0.88
CA ALA A 297 -11.54 27.50 -0.77
C ALA A 297 -11.13 28.82 -0.09
N GLU A 298 -10.23 28.75 0.89
CA GLU A 298 -9.67 29.94 1.58
C GLU A 298 -10.73 30.88 2.20
N ASP A 299 -11.82 30.33 2.77
CA ASP A 299 -12.92 31.05 3.43
C ASP A 299 -13.61 32.13 2.57
N ARG A 300 -13.41 32.09 1.25
CA ARG A 300 -14.02 33.02 0.30
C ARG A 300 -14.88 32.21 -0.67
N GLY A 301 -16.20 32.42 -0.65
CA GLY A 301 -17.09 31.85 -1.66
C GLY A 301 -18.47 31.41 -1.21
N GLN A 302 -19.10 30.56 -2.03
CA GLN A 302 -20.40 29.99 -1.73
C GLN A 302 -20.20 28.72 -0.88
N HIS A 303 -20.92 28.63 0.23
CA HIS A 303 -20.85 27.49 1.15
C HIS A 303 -22.19 26.74 1.11
N ILE A 304 -22.18 25.42 0.96
CA ILE A 304 -23.41 24.61 1.03
C ILE A 304 -23.22 23.46 2.01
N LYS A 305 -24.07 23.38 3.04
CA LYS A 305 -24.05 22.34 4.07
C LYS A 305 -25.35 21.55 4.06
N PHE A 306 -25.27 20.22 4.17
CA PHE A 306 -26.43 19.34 4.29
C PHE A 306 -26.44 18.62 5.64
N TYR A 307 -27.57 18.74 6.33
CA TYR A 307 -27.82 18.15 7.63
C TYR A 307 -28.91 17.09 7.50
N LYS A 308 -28.63 15.90 8.01
CA LYS A 308 -29.57 14.79 8.04
C LYS A 308 -30.32 14.76 9.37
N HIS A 309 -31.62 14.54 9.29
CA HIS A 309 -32.54 14.30 10.41
C HIS A 309 -33.24 12.96 10.23
N ASP A 310 -34.01 12.52 11.23
CA ASP A 310 -34.68 11.22 11.20
C ASP A 310 -35.65 11.06 10.03
N ASP A 311 -36.32 12.13 9.59
CA ASP A 311 -37.36 12.02 8.55
C ASP A 311 -37.10 12.92 7.32
N TYR A 312 -36.07 13.77 7.34
CA TYR A 312 -35.82 14.76 6.27
C TYR A 312 -34.37 15.27 6.27
N ILE A 313 -34.02 16.01 5.22
CA ILE A 313 -32.73 16.69 5.07
C ILE A 313 -32.95 18.20 5.08
N THR A 314 -32.07 18.96 5.73
CA THR A 314 -31.97 20.41 5.59
C THR A 314 -30.68 20.80 4.93
N CYS A 315 -30.71 21.85 4.12
CA CYS A 315 -29.53 22.44 3.51
C CYS A 315 -29.44 23.90 3.89
N GLU A 316 -28.22 24.34 4.22
CA GLU A 316 -27.87 25.74 4.40
C GLU A 316 -26.95 26.16 3.27
N LYS A 317 -27.28 27.26 2.60
CA LYS A 317 -26.45 27.83 1.54
C LYS A 317 -26.15 29.29 1.84
N GLU A 318 -24.87 29.62 1.87
CA GLU A 318 -24.36 30.99 1.96
C GLU A 318 -23.88 31.44 0.57
N PHE A 319 -24.42 32.56 0.08
CA PHE A 319 -24.07 33.18 -1.20
C PHE A 319 -23.87 34.68 -0.98
N GLY A 320 -22.60 35.12 -0.88
CA GLY A 320 -22.29 36.50 -0.50
C GLY A 320 -22.82 36.81 0.90
N GLN A 321 -23.69 37.83 1.01
CA GLN A 321 -24.34 38.19 2.30
C GLN A 321 -25.65 37.43 2.55
N ILE A 322 -26.14 36.65 1.57
CA ILE A 322 -27.42 35.97 1.66
C ILE A 322 -27.21 34.57 2.22
N LYS A 323 -27.90 34.24 3.30
CA LYS A 323 -28.02 32.87 3.83
C LYS A 323 -29.42 32.35 3.55
N SER A 324 -29.50 31.17 2.94
CA SER A 324 -30.75 30.48 2.66
C SER A 324 -30.76 29.12 3.33
N ARG A 325 -31.92 28.69 3.81
CA ARG A 325 -32.12 27.35 4.38
C ARG A 325 -33.30 26.70 3.68
N THR A 326 -33.11 25.49 3.19
CA THR A 326 -34.16 24.70 2.53
C THR A 326 -34.29 23.33 3.19
N ARG A 327 -35.50 22.77 3.15
CA ARG A 327 -35.82 21.43 3.65
C ARG A 327 -36.32 20.55 2.51
N SER A 328 -35.99 19.27 2.56
CA SER A 328 -36.58 18.25 1.66
C SER A 328 -38.05 17.96 1.98
N ASN A 329 -38.68 17.08 1.19
CA ASN A 329 -39.88 16.37 1.63
C ASN A 329 -39.60 15.50 2.87
N VAL A 330 -40.64 15.20 3.64
CA VAL A 330 -40.59 14.36 4.83
C VAL A 330 -40.91 12.92 4.45
N ILE A 331 -40.09 11.98 4.89
CA ILE A 331 -40.31 10.54 4.80
C ILE A 331 -40.37 10.01 6.23
N LYS A 332 -41.54 9.53 6.64
CA LYS A 332 -41.73 8.95 7.97
C LYS A 332 -40.87 7.70 8.15
N ASP A 333 -40.19 7.60 9.29
CA ASP A 333 -39.36 6.46 9.66
C ASP A 333 -38.16 6.25 8.72
N LEU A 334 -37.58 7.34 8.18
CA LEU A 334 -36.40 7.25 7.34
C LEU A 334 -35.17 6.80 8.16
N LYS A 335 -34.92 7.38 9.34
CA LYS A 335 -33.83 7.04 10.27
C LYS A 335 -32.52 6.73 9.54
N LEU A 336 -31.96 5.53 9.69
CA LEU A 336 -30.73 5.07 9.04
C LEU A 336 -30.98 4.34 7.71
N ARG A 337 -32.23 4.26 7.27
CA ARG A 337 -32.63 3.50 6.07
C ARG A 337 -32.01 4.12 4.81
N PRO A 338 -31.66 3.30 3.80
CA PRO A 338 -31.15 3.80 2.53
C PRO A 338 -32.16 4.68 1.78
N PHE A 339 -31.68 5.75 1.15
CA PHE A 339 -32.47 6.64 0.31
C PHE A 339 -31.66 7.31 -0.79
N TYR A 340 -32.37 7.73 -1.83
CA TYR A 340 -31.86 8.60 -2.87
C TYR A 340 -32.17 10.05 -2.52
N MET A 341 -31.14 10.91 -2.55
CA MET A 341 -31.29 12.35 -2.42
C MET A 341 -31.02 13.03 -3.77
N PHE A 342 -32.00 13.78 -4.25
CA PHE A 342 -31.91 14.60 -5.45
C PHE A 342 -31.81 16.06 -5.02
N VAL A 343 -30.78 16.75 -5.52
CA VAL A 343 -30.51 18.15 -5.21
C VAL A 343 -30.48 18.94 -6.50
N TYR A 344 -31.21 20.04 -6.55
CA TYR A 344 -31.13 21.03 -7.61
C TYR A 344 -30.72 22.37 -7.01
N VAL A 345 -29.57 22.89 -7.42
CA VAL A 345 -29.06 24.19 -6.98
C VAL A 345 -29.15 25.14 -8.15
N LYS A 346 -29.82 26.28 -7.96
CA LYS A 346 -29.90 27.36 -8.94
C LYS A 346 -29.67 28.69 -8.24
N GLU A 347 -28.61 29.40 -8.64
CA GLU A 347 -28.17 30.63 -7.95
C GLU A 347 -28.14 30.45 -6.42
N TYR A 348 -28.92 31.21 -5.63
CA TYR A 348 -28.99 31.11 -4.17
C TYR A 348 -30.01 30.08 -3.66
N ARG A 349 -30.80 29.43 -4.53
CA ARG A 349 -31.85 28.49 -4.16
C ARG A 349 -31.36 27.05 -4.26
N VAL A 350 -31.80 26.22 -3.32
CA VAL A 350 -31.54 24.78 -3.29
C VAL A 350 -32.87 24.08 -3.12
N GLU A 351 -33.21 23.16 -4.02
CA GLU A 351 -34.35 22.26 -3.91
C GLU A 351 -33.87 20.84 -3.63
N ILE A 352 -34.53 20.14 -2.71
CA ILE A 352 -34.13 18.79 -2.28
C ILE A 352 -35.34 17.89 -2.29
N LYS A 353 -35.19 16.72 -2.91
CA LYS A 353 -36.16 15.63 -2.84
C LYS A 353 -35.49 14.34 -2.41
N ILE A 354 -36.03 13.69 -1.39
CA ILE A 354 -35.59 12.38 -0.92
C ILE A 354 -36.61 11.31 -1.30
N VAL A 355 -36.12 10.15 -1.70
CA VAL A 355 -36.92 8.98 -2.10
C VAL A 355 -36.31 7.75 -1.43
N PRO A 356 -37.05 7.02 -0.58
CA PRO A 356 -36.56 5.78 0.04
C PRO A 356 -36.11 4.77 -1.02
N ASP A 357 -35.03 4.04 -0.75
CA ASP A 357 -34.63 2.96 -1.62
C ASP A 357 -35.53 1.73 -1.35
N GLN A 358 -36.35 1.37 -2.33
CA GLN A 358 -37.27 0.22 -2.24
C GLN A 358 -36.60 -1.11 -2.65
N THR A 359 -35.35 -1.07 -3.09
CA THR A 359 -34.62 -2.25 -3.60
C THR A 359 -33.76 -2.95 -2.55
N PHE A 360 -33.56 -2.33 -1.37
CA PHE A 360 -32.83 -2.92 -0.25
C PHE A 360 -33.77 -3.82 0.57
N LYS A 361 -33.65 -5.14 0.38
CA LYS A 361 -34.25 -6.17 1.24
C LYS A 361 -33.09 -7.03 1.74
N ASP A 362 -32.80 -6.99 3.04
CA ASP A 362 -32.42 -8.15 3.88
C ASP A 362 -31.83 -7.69 5.24
N ASP A 363 -32.23 -8.46 6.26
CA ASP A 363 -31.86 -8.54 7.69
C ASP A 363 -32.28 -7.40 8.67
N ASP A 364 -32.91 -7.84 9.77
CA ASP A 364 -33.41 -7.12 10.95
C ASP A 364 -34.77 -6.38 10.87
N TRP A 365 -35.81 -7.15 10.53
CA TRP A 365 -37.19 -6.80 10.85
C TRP A 365 -37.66 -7.52 12.13
N ASN A 366 -37.11 -7.14 13.29
CA ASN A 366 -37.69 -7.50 14.60
C ASN A 366 -37.89 -6.25 15.47
N GLU A 367 -39.11 -5.69 15.42
CA GLU A 367 -39.46 -4.41 16.05
C GLU A 367 -39.44 -4.45 17.59
N GLU A 368 -39.50 -5.62 18.22
CA GLU A 368 -39.55 -5.75 19.69
C GLU A 368 -38.16 -5.67 20.33
N LEU A 369 -37.18 -6.41 19.80
CA LEU A 369 -35.78 -6.37 20.28
C LEU A 369 -35.17 -4.97 20.16
N SER A 370 -35.46 -4.27 19.07
CA SER A 370 -34.93 -2.91 18.81
C SER A 370 -35.39 -1.87 19.84
N LYS A 371 -36.58 -2.03 20.44
CA LYS A 371 -37.12 -1.04 21.41
C LYS A 371 -36.50 -1.19 22.79
N GLU A 372 -36.24 -2.42 23.22
CA GLU A 372 -35.53 -2.70 24.46
C GLU A 372 -34.08 -2.22 24.37
N GLU A 373 -33.39 -2.53 23.26
CA GLU A 373 -32.02 -2.07 23.00
C GLU A 373 -31.92 -0.53 22.87
N LEU A 374 -32.87 0.11 22.16
CA LEU A 374 -32.93 1.59 22.07
C LEU A 374 -33.17 2.27 23.43
N SER A 375 -33.91 1.63 24.34
CA SER A 375 -34.15 2.17 25.68
C SER A 375 -32.90 2.12 26.56
N GLN A 376 -32.09 1.06 26.43
CA GLN A 376 -30.82 0.93 27.14
C GLN A 376 -29.73 1.83 26.53
N TYR A 377 -29.71 2.01 25.21
CA TYR A 377 -28.75 2.89 24.52
C TYR A 377 -28.82 4.36 24.95
N GLY A 378 -30.01 4.88 25.24
CA GLY A 378 -30.22 6.29 25.62
C GLY A 378 -29.65 6.68 26.99
N GLU A 379 -29.67 5.75 27.96
CA GLU A 379 -29.08 5.97 29.28
C GLU A 379 -27.57 5.71 29.27
N ILE A 380 -27.13 4.63 28.60
CA ILE A 380 -25.71 4.31 28.41
C ILE A 380 -24.97 5.48 27.74
N THR A 381 -25.53 6.09 26.69
CA THR A 381 -24.86 7.16 25.94
C THR A 381 -24.73 8.47 26.73
N LYS A 382 -25.68 8.82 27.60
CA LYS A 382 -25.60 10.03 28.42
C LYS A 382 -24.60 9.89 29.56
N GLU A 383 -24.62 8.77 30.28
CA GLU A 383 -23.65 8.51 31.35
C GLU A 383 -22.25 8.30 30.75
N THR A 384 -22.13 7.58 29.63
CA THR A 384 -20.86 7.38 28.94
C THR A 384 -20.29 8.70 28.41
N GLN A 385 -21.10 9.58 27.81
CA GLN A 385 -20.63 10.89 27.36
C GLN A 385 -20.20 11.78 28.53
N GLN A 386 -20.96 11.81 29.63
CA GLN A 386 -20.56 12.55 30.84
C GLN A 386 -19.25 12.01 31.44
N MET A 387 -19.01 10.70 31.34
CA MET A 387 -17.78 10.06 31.79
C MET A 387 -16.60 10.29 30.85
N ILE A 388 -16.83 10.42 29.54
CA ILE A 388 -15.83 10.83 28.53
C ILE A 388 -15.46 12.29 28.77
N ASP A 389 -16.44 13.18 28.89
CA ASP A 389 -16.23 14.61 29.12
C ASP A 389 -15.46 14.84 30.44
N ALA A 390 -15.75 14.05 31.49
CA ALA A 390 -15.01 14.09 32.75
C ALA A 390 -13.57 13.55 32.64
N ALA A 391 -13.32 12.56 31.77
CA ALA A 391 -11.99 12.03 31.51
C ALA A 391 -11.15 13.01 30.68
N GLU A 392 -11.74 13.60 29.63
CA GLU A 392 -11.10 14.66 28.83
C GLU A 392 -10.77 15.89 29.67
N ALA A 393 -11.66 16.30 30.58
CA ALA A 393 -11.40 17.38 31.50
C ALA A 393 -10.19 17.11 32.42
N LYS A 394 -10.03 15.87 32.91
CA LYS A 394 -8.86 15.47 33.73
C LYS A 394 -7.57 15.42 32.91
N ILE A 395 -7.62 14.91 31.68
CA ILE A 395 -6.48 14.88 30.75
C ILE A 395 -6.05 16.31 30.41
N ASN A 396 -7.00 17.19 30.12
CA ASN A 396 -6.73 18.60 29.81
C ASN A 396 -6.16 19.34 31.03
N ALA A 397 -6.68 19.07 32.24
CA ALA A 397 -6.13 19.64 33.47
C ALA A 397 -4.69 19.13 33.77
N ALA A 398 -4.41 17.86 33.50
CA ALA A 398 -3.06 17.29 33.63
C ALA A 398 -2.09 17.92 32.61
N ARG A 399 -2.51 18.08 31.35
CA ARG A 399 -1.75 18.79 30.31
C ARG A 399 -1.46 20.25 30.70
N GLN A 400 -2.46 20.96 31.21
CA GLN A 400 -2.28 22.35 31.65
C GLN A 400 -1.32 22.48 32.83
N ARG A 401 -1.40 21.59 33.83
CA ARG A 401 -0.45 21.58 34.96
C ARG A 401 0.98 21.31 34.51
N LEU A 402 1.17 20.36 33.59
CA LEU A 402 2.49 20.06 33.04
C LEU A 402 3.03 21.21 32.22
N GLN A 403 2.21 21.83 31.37
CA GLN A 403 2.62 23.01 30.62
C GLN A 403 3.04 24.16 31.56
N GLN A 404 2.33 24.34 32.68
CA GLN A 404 2.68 25.34 33.68
C GLN A 404 4.00 25.03 34.40
N ILE A 405 4.24 23.76 34.78
CA ILE A 405 5.50 23.31 35.40
C ILE A 405 6.67 23.46 34.41
N HIS A 406 6.46 23.07 33.15
CA HIS A 406 7.42 23.22 32.06
C HIS A 406 7.81 24.68 31.86
N ASP A 407 6.82 25.57 31.78
CA ASP A 407 7.02 27.01 31.61
C ASP A 407 7.82 27.59 32.81
N GLU A 408 7.52 27.19 34.05
CA GLU A 408 8.26 27.62 35.25
C GLU A 408 9.73 27.18 35.23
N HIS A 409 10.01 25.92 34.88
CA HIS A 409 11.38 25.40 34.81
C HIS A 409 12.17 25.99 33.62
N TRP A 410 11.51 26.25 32.49
CA TRP A 410 12.10 26.94 31.35
C TRP A 410 12.49 28.39 31.70
N GLN A 411 11.66 29.11 32.47
CA GLN A 411 12.00 30.46 32.93
C GLN A 411 13.19 30.45 33.91
N GLN A 412 13.31 29.45 34.78
CA GLN A 412 14.50 29.29 35.64
C GLN A 412 15.77 29.00 34.82
N TYR A 413 15.66 28.21 33.76
CA TYR A 413 16.75 27.96 32.81
C TYR A 413 17.20 29.27 32.15
N ILE A 414 16.28 30.03 31.56
CA ILE A 414 16.57 31.33 30.95
C ILE A 414 17.28 32.25 31.94
N THR A 415 16.75 32.36 33.17
CA THR A 415 17.32 33.22 34.22
C THR A 415 18.76 32.82 34.56
N LYS A 416 19.07 31.52 34.66
CA LYS A 416 20.42 31.02 34.94
C LYS A 416 21.39 31.30 33.79
N VAL A 417 20.95 31.13 32.55
CA VAL A 417 21.76 31.44 31.35
C VAL A 417 22.03 32.94 31.27
N GLU A 418 21.03 33.78 31.50
CA GLU A 418 21.18 35.24 31.52
C GLU A 418 22.12 35.71 32.63
N GLN A 419 22.06 35.09 33.81
CA GLN A 419 22.98 35.37 34.91
C GLN A 419 24.43 35.00 34.57
N ALA A 420 24.66 33.82 33.98
CA ALA A 420 25.99 33.41 33.53
C ALA A 420 26.57 34.38 32.47
N ILE A 421 25.74 34.83 31.52
CA ILE A 421 26.12 35.84 30.52
C ILE A 421 26.45 37.18 31.19
N SER A 422 25.69 37.59 32.21
CA SER A 422 25.94 38.81 32.99
C SER A 422 27.28 38.75 33.76
N ASP A 423 27.59 37.63 34.40
CA ASP A 423 28.84 37.43 35.14
C ASP A 423 30.07 37.45 34.21
N ALA A 424 29.96 36.89 33.01
CA ALA A 424 30.99 36.99 31.99
C ALA A 424 31.18 38.44 31.50
N ARG A 425 30.09 39.22 31.33
CA ARG A 425 30.17 40.65 30.99
C ARG A 425 30.83 41.48 32.09
N ALA A 426 30.64 41.10 33.36
CA ALA A 426 31.31 41.70 34.51
C ALA A 426 32.79 41.28 34.66
N ARG A 427 33.33 40.46 33.73
CA ARG A 427 34.67 39.88 33.76
C ARG A 427 34.94 38.97 34.96
N ILE A 428 33.87 38.42 35.55
CA ILE A 428 33.95 37.44 36.64
C ILE A 428 34.25 36.05 36.08
N LEU A 429 33.80 35.75 34.86
CA LEU A 429 34.06 34.50 34.14
C LEU A 429 34.81 34.75 32.83
N GLY A 430 35.77 33.89 32.51
CA GLY A 430 36.41 33.85 31.20
C GLY A 430 35.47 33.34 30.10
N GLN A 431 35.80 33.60 28.82
CA GLN A 431 34.94 33.23 27.69
C GLN A 431 34.74 31.71 27.54
N ASN A 432 35.77 30.92 27.86
CA ASN A 432 35.66 29.46 27.87
C ASN A 432 34.85 28.96 29.08
N GLU A 433 35.01 29.59 30.24
CA GLU A 433 34.26 29.24 31.46
C GLU A 433 32.76 29.56 31.32
N LEU A 434 32.40 30.64 30.61
CA LEU A 434 31.01 30.92 30.25
C LEU A 434 30.41 29.80 29.41
N ARG A 435 31.14 29.34 28.39
CA ARG A 435 30.68 28.28 27.50
C ARG A 435 30.44 27.00 28.27
N ASP A 436 31.39 26.59 29.10
CA ASP A 436 31.29 25.37 29.91
C ASP A 436 30.13 25.47 30.92
N ARG A 437 29.92 26.66 31.51
CA ARG A 437 28.82 26.88 32.46
C ARG A 437 27.45 26.88 31.81
N VAL A 438 27.31 27.43 30.61
CA VAL A 438 26.05 27.37 29.85
C VAL A 438 25.77 25.94 29.41
N MET A 439 26.79 25.20 28.96
CA MET A 439 26.63 23.77 28.63
C MET A 439 26.18 22.94 29.85
N GLU A 440 26.73 23.20 31.03
CA GLU A 440 26.30 22.53 32.27
C GLU A 440 24.83 22.84 32.63
N ILE A 441 24.39 24.08 32.41
CA ILE A 441 23.00 24.51 32.65
C ILE A 441 22.05 23.86 31.63
N ASP A 442 22.45 23.77 30.36
CA ASP A 442 21.70 23.08 29.31
C ASP A 442 21.54 21.60 29.65
N ASP A 443 22.64 20.91 29.96
CA ASP A 443 22.64 19.48 30.27
C ASP A 443 21.75 19.17 31.48
N GLN A 444 21.79 20.00 32.53
CA GLN A 444 20.93 19.84 33.71
C GLN A 444 19.44 20.02 33.39
N TYR A 445 19.09 20.95 32.50
CA TYR A 445 17.70 21.17 32.12
C TYR A 445 17.16 20.00 31.28
N TRP A 446 17.93 19.55 30.28
CA TRP A 446 17.52 18.45 29.41
C TRP A 446 17.45 17.11 30.17
N ASP A 447 18.38 16.86 31.09
CA ASP A 447 18.33 15.67 31.95
C ASP A 447 17.07 15.65 32.85
N TYR A 448 16.71 16.79 33.43
CA TYR A 448 15.46 16.91 34.20
C TYR A 448 14.22 16.71 33.32
N PHE A 449 14.17 17.34 32.15
CA PHE A 449 13.04 17.27 31.23
C PHE A 449 12.79 15.82 30.76
N GLU A 450 13.85 15.15 30.29
CA GLU A 450 13.74 13.80 29.75
C GLU A 450 13.47 12.76 30.84
N ASN A 451 14.21 12.83 31.96
CA ASN A 451 14.19 11.76 32.96
C ASN A 451 13.18 11.96 34.09
N THR A 452 12.62 13.17 34.24
CA THR A 452 11.63 13.44 35.30
C THR A 452 10.30 13.87 34.72
N GLU A 453 10.28 14.93 33.90
CA GLU A 453 9.02 15.53 33.42
C GLU A 453 8.30 14.60 32.43
N MET A 454 9.03 14.09 31.43
CA MET A 454 8.49 13.15 30.45
C MET A 454 8.07 11.81 31.08
N ILE A 455 8.85 11.26 31.99
CA ILE A 455 8.51 9.99 32.66
C ILE A 455 7.23 10.14 33.52
N ASN A 456 7.08 11.25 34.22
CA ASN A 456 5.87 11.51 35.01
C ASN A 456 4.64 11.73 34.11
N TYR A 457 4.81 12.39 32.96
CA TYR A 457 3.78 12.52 31.94
C TYR A 457 3.29 11.15 31.46
N TRP A 458 4.19 10.25 31.08
CA TRP A 458 3.83 8.90 30.63
C TRP A 458 3.17 8.06 31.72
N LYS A 459 3.57 8.22 32.99
CA LYS A 459 2.95 7.51 34.12
C LYS A 459 1.52 7.96 34.40
N GLU A 460 1.26 9.27 34.38
CA GLU A 460 -0.09 9.80 34.57
C GLU A 460 -1.00 9.44 33.38
N LEU A 461 -0.47 9.43 32.16
CA LEU A 461 -1.20 9.00 30.97
C LEU A 461 -1.56 7.50 31.04
N ALA A 462 -0.61 6.64 31.41
CA ALA A 462 -0.85 5.21 31.61
C ALA A 462 -1.78 4.88 32.79
N LYS A 463 -1.89 5.78 33.78
CA LYS A 463 -2.85 5.65 34.89
C LYS A 463 -4.27 6.02 34.46
N ALA A 464 -4.41 7.12 33.72
CA ALA A 464 -5.68 7.53 33.12
C ALA A 464 -6.20 6.49 32.12
N GLU A 465 -5.29 5.84 31.36
CA GLU A 465 -5.62 4.74 30.44
C GLU A 465 -6.14 3.49 31.17
N ARG A 466 -5.50 3.08 32.28
CA ARG A 466 -5.97 1.93 33.09
C ARG A 466 -7.32 2.18 33.75
N GLU A 467 -7.58 3.40 34.22
CA GLU A 467 -8.89 3.80 34.76
C GLU A 467 -9.99 3.86 33.68
N SER A 468 -9.62 4.02 32.39
CA SER A 468 -10.52 3.90 31.25
C SER A 468 -10.79 2.44 30.87
N GLU A 469 -9.81 1.55 30.95
CA GLU A 469 -9.96 0.12 30.60
C GLU A 469 -10.94 -0.61 31.55
N ALA A 470 -10.99 -0.24 32.83
CA ALA A 470 -11.93 -0.80 33.82
C ALA A 470 -13.42 -0.62 33.46
N LYS A 471 -13.75 0.28 32.52
CA LYS A 471 -15.12 0.55 32.07
C LYS A 471 -15.57 -0.33 30.91
N TYR A 472 -14.65 -1.03 30.25
CA TYR A 472 -14.94 -1.94 29.12
C TYR A 472 -15.00 -3.41 29.54
N GLU A 473 -14.88 -3.70 30.83
CA GLU A 473 -14.85 -5.05 31.40
C GLU A 473 -16.11 -5.87 31.10
N ILE A 474 -17.27 -5.21 31.01
CA ILE A 474 -18.54 -5.84 30.65
C ILE A 474 -18.50 -6.38 29.21
N TYR A 475 -17.98 -5.58 28.27
CA TYR A 475 -17.83 -5.99 26.87
C TYR A 475 -16.74 -7.05 26.67
N ARG A 476 -15.70 -7.03 27.52
CA ARG A 476 -14.65 -8.06 27.54
C ARG A 476 -15.23 -9.40 27.98
N THR A 477 -16.00 -9.40 29.06
CA THR A 477 -16.70 -10.58 29.56
C THR A 477 -17.66 -11.16 28.51
N GLU A 478 -18.41 -10.31 27.82
CA GLU A 478 -19.33 -10.75 26.76
C GLU A 478 -18.60 -11.34 25.55
N TYR A 479 -17.49 -10.73 25.13
CA TYR A 479 -16.64 -11.23 24.05
C TYR A 479 -16.06 -12.62 24.37
N GLU A 480 -15.54 -12.79 25.59
CA GLU A 480 -15.03 -14.08 26.08
C GLU A 480 -16.11 -15.16 26.06
N GLN A 481 -17.31 -14.82 26.53
CA GLN A 481 -18.45 -15.75 26.53
C GLN A 481 -18.82 -16.20 25.11
N ARG A 482 -18.92 -15.27 24.15
CA ARG A 482 -19.25 -15.58 22.75
C ARG A 482 -18.20 -16.45 22.05
N ILE A 483 -16.92 -16.24 22.36
CA ILE A 483 -15.83 -17.11 21.87
C ILE A 483 -15.99 -18.52 22.45
N ASN A 484 -16.19 -18.62 23.76
CA ASN A 484 -16.32 -19.90 24.46
C ASN A 484 -17.53 -20.73 23.97
N ASP A 485 -18.66 -20.08 23.73
CA ASP A 485 -19.87 -20.73 23.20
C ASP A 485 -19.63 -21.26 21.79
N THR A 486 -18.99 -20.46 20.93
CA THR A 486 -18.68 -20.87 19.53
C THR A 486 -17.68 -22.02 19.49
N LEU A 487 -16.63 -21.99 20.32
CA LEU A 487 -15.70 -23.11 20.43
C LEU A 487 -16.38 -24.39 20.95
N SER A 488 -17.40 -24.27 21.79
CA SER A 488 -18.19 -25.39 22.29
C SER A 488 -19.15 -25.96 21.23
N GLU A 489 -19.74 -25.10 20.38
CA GLU A 489 -20.54 -25.49 19.20
C GLU A 489 -19.70 -26.30 18.20
N ILE A 490 -18.44 -25.91 17.97
CA ILE A 490 -17.52 -26.65 17.11
C ILE A 490 -17.16 -28.02 17.74
N LYS A 491 -16.85 -28.05 19.05
CA LYS A 491 -16.50 -29.31 19.76
C LYS A 491 -17.63 -30.33 19.80
N SER A 492 -18.87 -29.87 19.90
CA SER A 492 -20.07 -30.72 19.92
C SER A 492 -20.50 -31.22 18.54
N GLY A 493 -19.87 -30.71 17.46
CA GLY A 493 -20.21 -31.04 16.09
C GLY A 493 -21.47 -30.34 15.57
N ALA A 494 -22.02 -29.38 16.32
CA ALA A 494 -23.16 -28.56 15.90
C ALA A 494 -22.76 -27.51 14.84
N MET A 495 -21.47 -27.20 14.73
CA MET A 495 -20.91 -26.24 13.78
C MET A 495 -19.63 -26.79 13.16
N THR A 496 -19.41 -26.52 11.87
CA THR A 496 -18.15 -26.88 11.20
C THR A 496 -17.01 -25.98 11.67
N LEU A 497 -15.76 -26.44 11.56
CA LEU A 497 -14.59 -25.65 11.95
C LEU A 497 -14.46 -24.35 11.12
N ASP A 498 -14.81 -24.41 9.83
CA ASP A 498 -14.73 -23.26 8.92
C ASP A 498 -15.80 -22.21 9.21
N ASP A 499 -17.04 -22.64 9.45
CA ASP A 499 -18.14 -21.74 9.83
C ASP A 499 -17.90 -21.11 11.21
N GLY A 500 -17.41 -21.92 12.16
CA GLY A 500 -17.04 -21.46 13.49
C GLY A 500 -15.91 -20.43 13.46
N ARG A 501 -14.89 -20.63 12.61
CA ARG A 501 -13.81 -19.66 12.43
C ARG A 501 -14.31 -18.35 11.82
N LEU A 502 -15.18 -18.42 10.83
CA LEU A 502 -15.77 -17.23 10.23
C LEU A 502 -16.53 -16.42 11.29
N LYS A 503 -17.34 -17.09 12.11
CA LYS A 503 -18.11 -16.48 13.22
C LYS A 503 -17.20 -15.87 14.29
N LEU A 504 -16.14 -16.58 14.70
CA LEU A 504 -15.12 -16.07 15.63
C LEU A 504 -14.36 -14.85 15.08
N THR A 505 -14.06 -14.84 13.78
CA THR A 505 -13.40 -13.71 13.10
C THR A 505 -14.34 -12.50 13.02
N GLN A 506 -15.63 -12.72 12.76
CA GLN A 506 -16.65 -11.67 12.80
C GLN A 506 -16.81 -11.07 14.20
N TYR A 507 -16.86 -11.89 15.25
CA TYR A 507 -16.88 -11.39 16.62
C TYR A 507 -15.64 -10.58 16.94
N SER A 508 -14.46 -11.05 16.56
CA SER A 508 -13.21 -10.33 16.82
C SER A 508 -13.18 -8.99 16.08
N LEU A 509 -13.71 -8.93 14.86
CA LEU A 509 -13.89 -7.67 14.15
C LEU A 509 -14.86 -6.73 14.89
N VAL A 510 -16.02 -7.22 15.33
CA VAL A 510 -17.03 -6.41 16.04
C VAL A 510 -16.49 -5.90 17.38
N TYR A 511 -15.89 -6.77 18.18
CA TYR A 511 -15.36 -6.39 19.48
C TYR A 511 -14.05 -5.60 19.37
N SER A 512 -13.32 -5.64 18.24
CA SER A 512 -12.16 -4.76 18.01
C SER A 512 -12.52 -3.27 17.97
N PHE A 513 -13.80 -2.94 17.77
CA PHE A 513 -14.30 -1.57 17.85
C PHE A 513 -14.46 -1.06 19.29
N ILE A 514 -14.46 -1.96 20.28
CA ILE A 514 -14.74 -1.67 21.70
C ILE A 514 -13.55 -2.05 22.59
N LEU A 515 -12.99 -3.25 22.36
CA LEU A 515 -11.86 -3.81 23.08
C LEU A 515 -10.56 -3.50 22.33
N ARG A 516 -9.57 -3.03 23.09
CA ARG A 516 -8.26 -2.64 22.56
C ARG A 516 -7.50 -3.79 21.90
N GLU A 517 -7.69 -5.00 22.39
CA GLU A 517 -7.14 -6.21 21.79
C GLU A 517 -8.23 -7.27 21.72
N VAL A 518 -8.19 -8.02 20.62
CA VAL A 518 -9.06 -9.15 20.29
C VAL A 518 -8.20 -10.25 19.68
N ILE A 519 -8.70 -11.48 19.68
CA ILE A 519 -7.97 -12.63 19.13
C ILE A 519 -8.11 -12.63 17.61
N ASP A 520 -7.00 -12.85 16.90
CA ASP A 520 -7.03 -13.09 15.46
C ASP A 520 -7.23 -14.58 15.16
N PHE A 521 -8.42 -14.93 14.69
CA PHE A 521 -8.77 -16.30 14.31
C PHE A 521 -8.58 -16.60 12.81
N ASN A 522 -8.01 -15.66 12.05
CA ASN A 522 -7.96 -15.71 10.59
C ASN A 522 -6.89 -16.67 10.01
N ASP A 523 -6.08 -17.32 10.85
CA ASP A 523 -5.11 -18.32 10.39
C ASP A 523 -5.78 -19.67 10.06
N THR A 524 -5.94 -19.94 8.77
CA THR A 524 -6.56 -21.15 8.21
C THR A 524 -5.84 -22.46 8.56
N LYS A 525 -4.62 -22.40 9.11
CA LYS A 525 -3.84 -23.59 9.48
C LYS A 525 -4.11 -24.08 10.91
N LEU A 526 -4.78 -23.28 11.73
CA LEU A 526 -5.03 -23.64 13.13
C LEU A 526 -6.10 -24.72 13.25
N THR A 527 -5.84 -25.77 14.01
CA THR A 527 -6.86 -26.75 14.39
C THR A 527 -7.77 -26.16 15.48
N LEU A 528 -8.85 -26.87 15.84
CA LEU A 528 -9.71 -26.50 16.97
C LEU A 528 -8.91 -26.34 18.28
N ASP A 529 -7.91 -27.18 18.49
CA ASP A 529 -7.01 -27.09 19.64
C ASP A 529 -6.16 -25.81 19.60
N GLY A 530 -5.68 -25.41 18.41
CA GLY A 530 -4.96 -24.15 18.23
C GLY A 530 -5.83 -22.90 18.44
N LEU A 531 -7.12 -22.96 18.08
CA LEU A 531 -8.08 -21.90 18.40
C LEU A 531 -8.33 -21.79 19.91
N GLN A 532 -8.40 -22.93 20.60
CA GLN A 532 -8.57 -22.97 22.05
C GLN A 532 -7.33 -22.46 22.80
N GLU A 533 -6.13 -22.74 22.28
CA GLU A 533 -4.87 -22.25 22.83
C GLU A 533 -4.78 -20.72 22.75
N LEU A 534 -5.11 -20.12 21.58
CA LEU A 534 -5.19 -18.66 21.43
C LEU A 534 -6.17 -18.01 22.41
N TYR A 535 -7.32 -18.65 22.64
CA TYR A 535 -8.30 -18.16 23.60
C TYR A 535 -7.79 -18.25 25.04
N ASN A 536 -7.10 -19.32 25.40
CA ASN A 536 -6.52 -19.47 26.73
C ASN A 536 -5.39 -18.45 26.99
N ASP A 537 -4.55 -18.17 25.99
CA ASP A 537 -3.48 -17.16 26.08
C ASP A 537 -4.07 -15.75 26.26
N TYR A 538 -5.14 -15.44 25.53
CA TYR A 538 -5.88 -14.19 25.70
C TYR A 538 -6.45 -14.04 27.11
N LEU A 539 -7.10 -15.10 27.65
CA LEU A 539 -7.62 -15.08 29.02
C LEU A 539 -6.53 -14.92 30.09
N GLN A 540 -5.32 -15.46 29.87
CA GLN A 540 -4.20 -15.27 30.80
C GLN A 540 -3.65 -13.84 30.79
N LYS A 541 -3.69 -13.18 29.63
CA LYS A 541 -3.20 -11.80 29.49
C LYS A 541 -4.10 -10.78 30.20
N TYR A 542 -5.38 -11.10 30.37
CA TYR A 542 -6.41 -10.19 30.87
C TYR A 542 -7.04 -10.60 32.22
N LYS A 543 -6.47 -11.61 32.89
CA LYS A 543 -6.67 -11.90 34.31
C LYS A 543 -5.61 -11.20 35.16
#